data_AF-A0A522MZG2-F1
#
_entry.id   AF-A0A522MZG2-F1
#
_cell.length_a   1.000
_cell.length_b   1.000
_cell.length_c   1.000
_cell.angle_alpha   90.00
_cell.angle_beta   90.00
_cell.angle_gamma   90.00
#
_symmetry.space_group_name_H-M   'P 1'
#
loop_
_entity.id
_entity.type
_entity.pdbx_description
1 polymer ?
#
loop_
_entity_poly.entity_id
_entity_poly.type
_entity_poly.pdbx_seq_one_letter_code
_entity_poly.pdbx_strand_id
1 'polypeptide(L)'
;MTTTSVNGAAGSALPIDSLVNQSAPQTTGNSTLGEHDFLTLLTTQLRNQNPLQPMDETQSIAELAQFSQLQETTNLANSFQNFQSSFSVTQFAGFIGKPVTVETSTGGQSGGSLVSGNVGKIIVQNGQPYFTLTDGQGNVMTDSSGNPALFSPSQIVTVG
;
A
#
# COMPACT_ATOMS: atom_id res chain seq x y z
N MET A 1 -40.61 32.58 -14.97
CA MET A 1 -39.75 33.52 -15.71
C MET A 1 -38.31 33.12 -15.43
N THR A 2 -37.73 32.24 -16.25
CA THR A 2 -36.92 32.50 -17.47
C THR A 2 -35.51 33.05 -17.19
N THR A 3 -34.55 32.12 -17.24
CA THR A 3 -33.26 32.12 -17.97
C THR A 3 -32.41 33.39 -18.04
N THR A 4 -31.11 33.23 -17.76
CA THR A 4 -29.96 33.80 -18.52
C THR A 4 -28.72 33.02 -18.05
N SER A 5 -28.26 31.94 -18.70
CA SER A 5 -27.51 31.86 -19.96
C SER A 5 -26.44 32.94 -20.11
N VAL A 6 -25.21 32.62 -19.72
CA VAL A 6 -24.00 33.23 -20.28
C VAL A 6 -23.15 32.14 -20.88
N ASN A 7 -23.39 31.91 -22.18
CA ASN A 7 -22.50 31.19 -23.07
C ASN A 7 -21.73 32.23 -23.89
N GLY A 8 -20.40 32.14 -23.89
CA GLY A 8 -19.57 32.79 -24.91
C GLY A 8 -18.25 33.37 -24.40
N ALA A 9 -17.17 32.60 -24.51
CA ALA A 9 -15.97 33.02 -25.26
C ALA A 9 -15.00 31.83 -25.37
N ALA A 10 -14.73 31.45 -26.61
CA ALA A 10 -13.78 30.42 -26.98
C ALA A 10 -12.36 30.72 -26.46
N GLY A 11 -11.73 29.70 -25.91
CA GLY A 11 -10.32 29.71 -25.49
C GLY A 11 -9.81 28.29 -25.34
N SER A 12 -9.46 27.67 -26.47
CA SER A 12 -8.52 26.56 -26.65
C SER A 12 -8.41 25.55 -25.50
N ALA A 13 -9.34 24.58 -25.46
CA ALA A 13 -9.14 23.36 -24.69
C ALA A 13 -7.90 22.63 -25.24
N LEU A 14 -6.90 22.47 -24.37
CA LEU A 14 -5.68 21.72 -24.68
C LEU A 14 -6.05 20.25 -24.99
N PRO A 15 -5.42 19.60 -25.98
CA PRO A 15 -5.77 18.25 -26.47
C PRO A 15 -5.46 17.11 -25.48
N ILE A 16 -5.23 17.42 -24.20
CA ILE A 16 -4.73 16.49 -23.18
C ILE A 16 -5.88 15.88 -22.35
N ASP A 17 -7.05 16.52 -22.32
CA ASP A 17 -8.20 16.07 -21.52
C ASP A 17 -8.86 14.81 -22.13
N SER A 18 -8.76 14.60 -23.44
CA SER A 18 -9.35 13.44 -24.12
C SER A 18 -8.55 12.13 -23.98
N LEU A 19 -7.37 12.15 -23.36
CA LEU A 19 -6.57 10.94 -23.10
C LEU A 19 -6.83 10.31 -21.72
N VAL A 20 -7.55 10.98 -20.81
CA VAL A 20 -7.76 10.48 -19.44
C VAL A 20 -8.88 9.42 -19.32
N ASN A 21 -9.67 9.22 -20.38
CA ASN A 21 -10.89 8.38 -20.33
C ASN A 21 -10.87 7.16 -21.26
N GLN A 22 -9.70 6.64 -21.63
CA GLN A 22 -9.61 5.34 -22.29
C GLN A 22 -9.20 4.28 -21.27
N SER A 23 -10.20 3.55 -20.78
CA SER A 23 -10.06 2.39 -19.93
C SER A 23 -9.14 1.35 -20.59
N ALA A 24 -7.87 1.35 -20.19
CA ALA A 24 -6.92 0.31 -20.61
C ALA A 24 -7.27 -1.02 -19.91
N PRO A 25 -7.26 -2.16 -20.62
CA PRO A 25 -7.38 -3.46 -20.00
C PRO A 25 -6.25 -3.64 -18.98
N GLN A 26 -6.62 -4.01 -17.74
CA GLN A 26 -5.68 -4.46 -16.73
C GLN A 26 -4.95 -5.71 -17.24
N THR A 27 -3.77 -5.52 -17.85
CA THR A 27 -2.81 -6.61 -18.05
C THR A 27 -2.11 -6.84 -16.72
N THR A 28 -2.58 -7.84 -15.98
CA THR A 28 -1.83 -8.46 -14.89
C THR A 28 -0.67 -9.27 -15.49
N GLY A 29 0.36 -8.57 -15.94
CA GLY A 29 1.64 -9.15 -16.33
C GLY A 29 2.70 -8.57 -15.42
N ASN A 30 3.30 -9.41 -14.57
CA ASN A 30 4.40 -9.05 -13.68
C ASN A 30 5.44 -8.21 -14.43
N SER A 31 5.79 -7.04 -13.87
CA SER A 31 6.77 -6.08 -14.36
C SER A 31 8.22 -6.58 -14.40
N THR A 32 8.44 -7.89 -14.52
CA THR A 32 9.72 -8.53 -14.86
C THR A 32 10.12 -8.31 -16.33
N LEU A 33 9.35 -7.53 -17.09
CA LEU A 33 9.55 -7.23 -18.51
C LEU A 33 10.65 -6.20 -18.83
N GLY A 34 11.24 -5.52 -17.83
CA GLY A 34 12.28 -4.51 -18.11
C GLY A 34 13.70 -5.07 -18.23
N GLU A 35 14.07 -6.00 -17.34
CA GLU A 35 15.46 -6.47 -17.18
C GLU A 35 15.88 -7.47 -18.27
N HIS A 36 14.99 -8.40 -18.63
CA HIS A 36 15.29 -9.46 -19.61
C HIS A 36 15.33 -8.94 -21.05
N ASP A 37 14.43 -8.01 -21.38
CA ASP A 37 14.42 -7.32 -22.67
C ASP A 37 15.63 -6.37 -22.78
N PHE A 38 16.06 -5.77 -21.67
CA PHE A 38 17.27 -4.93 -21.59
C PHE A 38 18.58 -5.72 -21.75
N LEU A 39 18.76 -6.85 -21.06
CA LEU A 39 19.94 -7.70 -21.23
C LEU A 39 20.02 -8.28 -22.65
N THR A 40 18.87 -8.58 -23.26
CA THR A 40 18.79 -9.03 -24.66
C THR A 40 19.19 -7.92 -25.63
N LEU A 41 18.76 -6.68 -25.38
CA LEU A 41 19.15 -5.51 -26.18
C LEU A 41 20.65 -5.22 -26.04
N LEU A 42 21.19 -5.27 -24.81
CA LEU A 42 22.62 -5.07 -24.50
C LEU A 42 23.50 -6.10 -25.23
N THR A 43 23.10 -7.37 -25.21
CA THR A 43 23.83 -8.45 -25.90
C THR A 43 23.74 -8.32 -27.42
N THR A 44 22.65 -7.76 -27.94
CA THR A 44 22.43 -7.53 -29.37
C THR A 44 23.27 -6.35 -29.89
N GLN A 45 23.40 -5.27 -29.11
CA GLN A 45 24.22 -4.11 -29.47
C GLN A 45 25.73 -4.40 -29.37
N LEU A 46 26.17 -5.17 -28.37
CA LEU A 46 27.57 -5.64 -28.26
C LEU A 46 28.03 -6.49 -29.46
N ARG A 47 27.11 -7.19 -30.13
CA ARG A 47 27.40 -7.99 -31.32
C ARG A 47 27.45 -7.19 -32.63
N ASN A 48 26.93 -5.96 -32.66
CA ASN A 48 26.74 -5.19 -33.91
C ASN A 48 27.36 -3.78 -33.92
N GLN A 49 27.99 -3.31 -32.84
CA GLN A 49 28.57 -1.95 -32.80
C GLN A 49 29.96 -1.91 -33.48
N ASN A 50 30.03 -1.22 -34.61
CA ASN A 50 31.27 -0.82 -35.26
C ASN A 50 31.93 0.29 -34.41
N PRO A 51 33.21 0.18 -34.00
CA PRO A 51 33.83 0.90 -32.87
C PRO A 51 33.97 2.43 -32.95
N LEU A 52 33.42 3.10 -33.97
CA LEU A 52 33.79 4.50 -34.24
C LEU A 52 32.91 5.59 -33.59
N GLN A 53 31.76 5.28 -32.97
CA GLN A 53 30.98 6.29 -32.20
C GLN A 53 30.15 5.67 -31.04
N PRO A 54 30.69 5.57 -29.81
CA PRO A 54 30.01 4.90 -28.68
C PRO A 54 29.33 5.83 -27.65
N MET A 55 29.16 7.13 -27.89
CA MET A 55 28.98 8.08 -26.77
C MET A 55 27.54 8.46 -26.36
N ASP A 56 26.50 8.24 -27.17
CA ASP A 56 25.13 8.72 -26.85
C ASP A 56 24.25 7.65 -26.15
N GLU A 57 24.39 6.38 -26.54
CA GLU A 57 23.54 5.29 -26.02
C GLU A 57 23.89 4.89 -24.57
N THR A 58 25.12 5.13 -24.13
CA THR A 58 25.58 4.77 -22.77
C THR A 58 24.95 5.63 -21.68
N GLN A 59 24.62 6.90 -21.96
CA GLN A 59 24.00 7.79 -20.98
C GLN A 59 22.54 7.43 -20.70
N SER A 60 21.77 7.09 -21.74
CA SER A 60 20.40 6.58 -21.59
C SER A 60 20.35 5.24 -20.85
N ILE A 61 21.35 4.38 -21.08
CA ILE A 61 21.51 3.10 -20.36
C ILE A 61 21.80 3.33 -18.87
N ALA A 62 22.65 4.30 -18.53
CA ALA A 62 22.95 4.63 -17.14
C ALA A 62 21.70 5.13 -16.39
N GLU A 63 20.87 5.94 -17.03
CA GLU A 63 19.60 6.43 -16.46
C GLU A 63 18.57 5.29 -16.27
N LEU A 64 18.47 4.36 -17.22
CA LEU A 64 17.61 3.17 -17.09
C LEU A 64 18.11 2.19 -16.02
N ALA A 65 19.42 1.98 -15.92
CA ALA A 65 20.01 1.17 -14.86
C ALA A 65 19.75 1.79 -13.48
N GLN A 66 19.86 3.12 -13.37
CA GLN A 66 19.52 3.85 -12.14
C GLN A 66 18.03 3.71 -11.79
N PHE A 67 17.14 3.78 -12.78
CA PHE A 67 15.71 3.57 -12.56
C PHE A 67 15.39 2.12 -12.16
N SER A 68 16.06 1.14 -12.78
CA SER A 68 15.88 -0.29 -12.46
C SER A 68 16.32 -0.59 -11.02
N GLN A 69 17.46 -0.04 -10.59
CA GLN A 69 17.92 -0.13 -9.20
C GLN A 69 16.91 0.50 -8.22
N LEU A 70 16.37 1.68 -8.54
CA LEU A 70 15.33 2.31 -7.71
C LEU A 70 14.06 1.47 -7.63
N GLN A 71 13.64 0.87 -8.75
CA GLN A 71 12.49 -0.02 -8.78
C GLN A 71 12.73 -1.27 -7.95
N GLU A 72 13.90 -1.90 -8.05
CA GLU A 72 14.29 -3.04 -7.23
C GLU A 72 14.29 -2.70 -5.74
N THR A 73 14.87 -1.54 -5.35
CA THR A 73 14.87 -1.10 -3.94
C THR A 73 13.45 -0.86 -3.43
N THR A 74 12.57 -0.32 -4.27
CA THR A 74 11.16 -0.11 -3.95
C THR A 74 10.42 -1.44 -3.80
N ASN A 75 10.67 -2.39 -4.71
CA ASN A 75 10.11 -3.74 -4.63
C ASN A 75 10.59 -4.48 -3.36
N LEU A 76 11.86 -4.31 -2.98
CA LEU A 76 12.41 -4.85 -1.75
C LEU A 76 11.77 -4.21 -0.52
N ALA A 77 11.62 -2.88 -0.49
CA ALA A 77 10.97 -2.17 0.60
C ALA A 77 9.51 -2.64 0.78
N ASN A 78 8.77 -2.79 -0.31
CA ASN A 78 7.39 -3.31 -0.29
C ASN A 78 7.34 -4.76 0.23
N SER A 79 8.27 -5.61 -0.22
CA SER A 79 8.37 -7.00 0.25
C SER A 79 8.68 -7.07 1.74
N PHE A 80 9.57 -6.20 2.23
CA PHE A 80 9.90 -6.11 3.64
C PHE A 80 8.72 -5.61 4.48
N GLN A 81 7.97 -4.62 3.99
CA GLN A 81 6.75 -4.14 4.66
C GLN A 81 5.71 -5.26 4.79
N ASN A 82 5.48 -6.02 3.71
CA ASN A 82 4.56 -7.15 3.71
C ASN A 82 5.01 -8.27 4.68
N PHE A 83 6.32 -8.54 4.72
CA PHE A 83 6.91 -9.48 5.67
C PHE A 83 6.70 -9.01 7.12
N GLN A 84 7.00 -7.75 7.42
CA GLN A 84 6.82 -7.18 8.76
C GLN A 84 5.36 -7.26 9.21
N SER A 85 4.41 -6.93 8.33
CA SER A 85 2.97 -7.04 8.60
C SER A 85 2.58 -8.50 8.88
N SER A 86 3.02 -9.44 8.04
CA SER A 86 2.71 -10.87 8.21
C SER A 86 3.32 -11.45 9.49
N PHE A 87 4.55 -11.05 9.82
CA PHE A 87 5.22 -11.44 11.05
C PHE A 87 4.47 -10.92 12.27
N SER A 88 4.06 -9.65 12.25
CA SER A 88 3.29 -9.04 13.35
C SER A 88 1.93 -9.72 13.54
N VAL A 89 1.23 -10.05 12.46
CA VAL A 89 -0.03 -10.83 12.51
C VAL A 89 0.22 -12.20 13.12
N THR A 90 1.31 -12.89 12.75
CA THR A 90 1.62 -14.23 13.26
C THR A 90 1.90 -14.21 14.77
N GLN A 91 2.64 -13.22 15.26
CA GLN A 91 2.84 -13.02 16.70
C GLN A 91 1.52 -12.79 17.43
N PHE A 92 0.59 -12.07 16.81
CA PHE A 92 -0.68 -11.74 17.42
C PHE A 92 -1.77 -12.82 17.24
N ALA A 93 -1.64 -13.70 16.26
CA ALA A 93 -2.60 -14.77 15.99
C ALA A 93 -2.80 -15.71 17.18
N GLY A 94 -1.77 -15.92 18.01
CA GLY A 94 -1.86 -16.71 19.24
C GLY A 94 -2.72 -16.10 20.35
N PHE A 95 -3.14 -14.84 20.20
CA PHE A 95 -4.04 -14.17 21.14
C PHE A 95 -5.51 -14.31 20.76
N ILE A 96 -5.83 -14.78 19.54
CA ILE A 96 -7.22 -15.01 19.13
C ILE A 96 -7.91 -15.94 20.14
N GLY A 97 -9.07 -15.52 20.63
CA GLY A 97 -9.86 -16.21 21.64
C GLY A 97 -9.35 -16.07 23.08
N LYS A 98 -8.19 -15.42 23.31
CA LYS A 98 -7.69 -15.14 24.65
C LYS A 98 -8.31 -13.87 25.23
N PRO A 99 -8.56 -13.82 26.55
CA PRO A 99 -8.96 -12.60 27.22
C PRO A 99 -7.79 -11.62 27.25
N VAL A 100 -8.04 -10.40 26.78
CA VAL A 100 -7.08 -9.30 26.85
C VAL A 100 -7.77 -8.07 27.42
N THR A 101 -6.99 -7.25 28.12
CA THR A 101 -7.42 -5.93 28.58
C THR A 101 -6.65 -4.88 27.80
N VAL A 102 -7.38 -3.98 27.14
CA VAL A 102 -6.84 -2.87 26.38
C VAL A 102 -7.11 -1.54 27.08
N GLU A 103 -6.17 -0.61 26.99
CA GLU A 103 -6.37 0.77 27.41
C GLU A 103 -6.77 1.64 26.21
N THR A 104 -7.96 2.22 26.27
CA THR A 104 -8.44 3.13 25.23
C THR A 104 -8.00 4.56 25.59
N SER A 105 -6.76 4.92 25.29
CA SER A 105 -6.32 6.31 25.36
C SER A 105 -6.50 6.99 23.99
N THR A 106 -7.35 8.00 23.94
CA THR A 106 -7.41 8.88 22.78
C THR A 106 -6.16 9.78 22.83
N GLY A 107 -5.12 9.42 22.08
CA GLY A 107 -3.97 10.30 21.84
C GLY A 107 -2.88 10.31 22.91
N GLY A 108 -2.50 9.14 23.47
CA GLY A 108 -1.24 9.00 24.22
C GLY A 108 -1.23 9.63 25.62
N GLN A 109 -2.38 10.03 26.16
CA GLN A 109 -2.50 10.35 27.58
C GLN A 109 -2.76 9.06 28.37
N SER A 110 -1.89 8.80 29.36
CA SER A 110 -2.10 7.74 30.35
C SER A 110 -3.34 8.06 31.19
N GLY A 111 -4.30 7.14 31.24
CA GLY A 111 -5.60 7.35 31.89
C GLY A 111 -6.81 6.97 31.02
N GLY A 112 -6.62 6.12 30.01
CA GLY A 112 -7.71 5.61 29.17
C GLY A 112 -8.63 4.67 29.94
N SER A 113 -9.86 4.49 29.43
CA SER A 113 -10.76 3.47 29.99
C SER A 113 -10.21 2.07 29.66
N LEU A 114 -10.24 1.18 30.65
CA LEU A 114 -9.88 -0.23 30.45
C LEU A 114 -11.08 -0.96 29.87
N VAL A 115 -10.84 -1.67 28.77
CA VAL A 115 -11.83 -2.52 28.11
C VAL A 115 -11.29 -3.94 28.07
N SER A 116 -12.06 -4.89 28.58
CA SER A 116 -11.69 -6.31 28.57
C SER A 116 -12.61 -7.09 27.66
N GLY A 117 -12.04 -8.03 26.91
CA GLY A 117 -12.78 -8.93 26.02
C GLY A 117 -11.87 -10.00 25.46
N ASN A 118 -12.44 -10.95 24.72
CA ASN A 118 -11.64 -11.92 23.98
C ASN A 118 -11.22 -11.34 22.64
N VAL A 119 -10.01 -11.63 22.17
CA VAL A 119 -9.58 -11.23 20.83
C VAL A 119 -10.41 -11.99 19.79
N GLY A 120 -11.12 -11.26 18.94
CA GLY A 120 -11.92 -11.82 17.85
C GLY A 120 -11.10 -11.96 16.57
N LYS A 121 -11.25 -10.97 15.67
CA LYS A 121 -10.62 -10.99 14.34
C LYS A 121 -9.41 -10.06 14.30
N ILE A 122 -8.36 -10.47 13.58
CA ILE A 122 -7.22 -9.62 13.22
C ILE A 122 -7.42 -9.06 11.81
N ILE A 123 -7.15 -7.77 11.62
CA ILE A 123 -7.28 -7.05 10.36
C ILE A 123 -6.03 -6.18 10.19
N VAL A 124 -5.47 -6.11 9.00
CA VAL A 124 -4.32 -5.23 8.73
C VAL A 124 -4.82 -3.97 8.04
N GLN A 125 -4.50 -2.80 8.60
CA GLN A 125 -4.73 -1.50 7.97
C GLN A 125 -3.41 -0.74 7.89
N ASN A 126 -3.07 -0.21 6.70
CA ASN A 126 -1.83 0.53 6.46
C ASN A 126 -0.57 -0.20 6.96
N GLY A 127 -0.52 -1.53 6.79
CA GLY A 127 0.60 -2.37 7.23
C GLY A 127 0.66 -2.67 8.73
N GLN A 128 -0.26 -2.12 9.54
CA GLN A 128 -0.33 -2.38 10.98
C GLN A 128 -1.49 -3.33 11.32
N PRO A 129 -1.27 -4.32 12.20
CA PRO A 129 -2.33 -5.20 12.66
C PRO A 129 -3.24 -4.47 13.67
N TYR A 130 -4.54 -4.63 13.50
CA TYR A 130 -5.60 -4.26 14.40
C TYR A 130 -6.44 -5.49 14.74
N PHE A 131 -7.18 -5.44 15.83
CA PHE A 131 -8.08 -6.51 16.20
C PHE A 131 -9.39 -6.01 16.78
N THR A 132 -10.41 -6.85 16.71
CA THR A 132 -11.70 -6.62 17.37
C THR A 132 -11.73 -7.36 18.70
N LEU A 133 -12.44 -6.81 19.68
CA LEU A 133 -12.79 -7.54 20.90
C LEU A 133 -14.18 -8.13 20.78
N THR A 134 -14.40 -9.29 21.39
CA THR A 134 -15.71 -9.87 21.62
C THR A 134 -16.03 -9.88 23.10
N ASP A 135 -17.28 -9.59 23.45
CA ASP A 135 -17.77 -9.72 24.82
C ASP A 135 -17.87 -11.19 25.27
N GLY A 136 -18.29 -11.42 26.51
CA GLY A 136 -18.50 -12.77 27.07
C GLY A 136 -19.64 -13.56 26.41
N GLN A 137 -20.43 -12.93 25.54
CA GLN A 137 -21.52 -13.55 24.77
C GLN A 137 -21.09 -13.85 23.32
N GLY A 138 -19.87 -13.48 22.94
CA GLY A 138 -19.32 -13.68 21.60
C GLY A 138 -19.67 -12.57 20.60
N ASN A 139 -20.30 -11.48 21.03
CA ASN A 139 -20.61 -10.36 20.15
C ASN A 139 -19.41 -9.43 20.01
N VAL A 140 -19.17 -8.94 18.79
CA VAL A 140 -18.09 -7.99 18.52
C VAL A 140 -18.42 -6.64 19.16
N MET A 141 -17.48 -6.10 19.94
CA MET A 141 -17.60 -4.77 20.52
C MET A 141 -17.57 -3.72 19.41
N THR A 142 -18.52 -2.79 19.44
CA THR A 142 -18.64 -1.73 18.44
C THR A 142 -18.25 -0.37 19.03
N ASP A 143 -17.83 0.55 18.17
CA ASP A 143 -17.67 1.96 18.49
C ASP A 143 -19.04 2.67 18.64
N SER A 144 -19.00 3.96 18.97
CA SER A 144 -20.18 4.82 19.09
C SER A 144 -20.94 5.04 17.78
N SER A 145 -20.38 4.61 16.64
CA SER A 145 -20.99 4.69 15.31
C SER A 145 -21.55 3.34 14.86
N GLY A 146 -21.46 2.29 15.70
CA GLY A 146 -21.96 0.95 15.39
C GLY A 146 -21.02 0.10 14.52
N ASN A 147 -19.80 0.54 14.24
CA ASN A 147 -18.79 -0.26 13.53
C ASN A 147 -17.97 -1.08 14.53
N PRO A 148 -17.38 -2.23 14.13
CA PRO A 148 -16.47 -2.98 14.99
C PRO A 148 -15.33 -2.10 15.53
N ALA A 149 -15.19 -2.06 16.86
CA ALA A 149 -14.10 -1.34 17.49
C ALA A 149 -12.77 -2.03 17.17
N LEU A 150 -11.84 -1.25 16.61
CA LEU A 150 -10.50 -1.72 16.25
C LEU A 150 -9.48 -1.25 17.28
N PHE A 151 -8.74 -2.21 17.81
CA PHE A 151 -7.67 -1.98 18.78
C PHE A 151 -6.32 -2.37 18.18
N SER A 152 -5.27 -1.62 18.52
CA SER A 152 -3.89 -1.97 18.18
C SER A 152 -3.31 -2.91 19.25
N PRO A 153 -2.46 -3.90 18.90
CA PRO A 153 -1.73 -4.72 19.88
C PRO A 153 -0.95 -3.90 20.90
N SER A 154 -0.52 -2.68 20.55
CA SER A 154 0.16 -1.76 21.46
C SER A 154 -0.71 -1.25 22.61
N GLN A 155 -2.03 -1.38 22.51
CA GLN A 155 -2.98 -0.96 23.54
C GLN A 155 -3.22 -2.04 24.60
N ILE A 156 -2.69 -3.26 24.43
CA ILE A 156 -2.88 -4.36 25.37
C ILE A 156 -2.03 -4.10 26.61
N VAL A 157 -2.70 -4.02 27.76
CA VAL A 157 -2.06 -3.83 29.07
C VAL A 157 -1.87 -5.18 29.77
N THR A 158 -2.79 -6.13 29.56
CA THR A 158 -2.74 -7.44 30.20
C THR A 158 -3.33 -8.50 29.29
N VAL A 159 -2.72 -9.68 29.32
CA VAL A 159 -3.18 -10.90 28.65
C VAL A 159 -3.50 -11.90 29.76
N GLY A 160 -4.71 -12.45 29.75
CA GLY A 160 -5.13 -13.48 30.70
C GLY A 160 -4.74 -14.90 30.29
#